data_AF-A0A315CBM8-F1
#
_entry.id   AF-A0A315CBM8-F1
#
_cell.length_a   1.000
_cell.length_b   1.000
_cell.length_c   1.000
_cell.angle_alpha   90.00
_cell.angle_beta   90.00
_cell.angle_gamma   90.00
#
_symmetry.space_group_name_H-M   'P 1'
#
loop_
_entity.id
_entity.type
_entity.pdbx_description
1 polymer ?
#
loop_
_entity_poly.entity_id
_entity_poly.type
_entity_poly.pdbx_seq_one_letter_code
_entity_poly.pdbx_strand_id
1 'polypeptide(L)'
;MAMSRLLHTFLLASFLGLAASPASASNCAEDIAAVDKALRSQYGEDRKWWQIIACPVVMDGQLRKDAVVNVEQIKEISYFRNIAYMQHARGDDKMCKESLVKPKRMLRVW
;
A
#
# COMPACT_ATOMS: atom_id res chain seq x y z
N MET A 1 33.59 -42.02 1.54
CA MET A 1 33.76 -40.56 1.81
C MET A 1 33.19 -39.65 0.72
N ALA A 2 33.15 -40.04 -0.56
CA ALA A 2 32.64 -39.18 -1.64
C ALA A 2 31.11 -38.94 -1.63
N MET A 3 30.32 -39.94 -1.24
CA MET A 3 28.84 -39.87 -1.23
C MET A 3 28.28 -38.83 -0.24
N SER A 4 28.93 -38.67 0.92
CA SER A 4 28.55 -37.66 1.92
C SER A 4 28.78 -36.23 1.43
N ARG A 5 29.79 -36.01 0.57
CA ARG A 5 30.10 -34.68 0.01
C ARG A 5 29.07 -34.26 -1.04
N LEU A 6 28.63 -35.21 -1.88
CA LEU A 6 27.58 -34.99 -2.87
C LEU A 6 26.22 -34.69 -2.24
N LEU A 7 25.88 -35.38 -1.12
CA LEU A 7 24.63 -35.13 -0.40
C LEU A 7 24.59 -33.72 0.22
N HIS A 8 25.72 -33.25 0.75
CA HIS A 8 25.82 -31.90 1.35
C HIS A 8 25.77 -30.80 0.30
N THR A 9 26.40 -30.99 -0.88
CA THR A 9 26.28 -30.02 -1.97
C THR A 9 24.86 -29.93 -2.53
N PHE A 10 24.13 -31.05 -2.56
CA PHE A 10 22.73 -31.07 -3.00
C PHE A 10 21.80 -30.37 -2.00
N LEU A 11 22.04 -30.56 -0.69
CA LEU A 11 21.28 -29.87 0.37
C LEU A 11 21.55 -28.37 0.38
N LEU A 12 22.80 -27.93 0.21
CA LEU A 12 23.16 -26.50 0.12
C LEU A 12 22.52 -25.81 -1.09
N ALA A 13 22.49 -26.47 -2.25
CA ALA A 13 21.83 -25.94 -3.45
C ALA A 13 20.30 -25.79 -3.26
N SER A 14 19.68 -26.67 -2.48
CA SER A 14 18.24 -26.65 -2.20
C SER A 14 17.84 -25.48 -1.28
N PHE A 15 18.71 -25.06 -0.36
CA PHE A 15 18.48 -23.91 0.52
C PHE A 15 18.68 -22.56 -0.19
N LEU A 16 19.56 -22.49 -1.19
CA LEU A 16 19.77 -21.27 -2.00
C LEU A 16 18.58 -20.95 -2.91
N GLY A 17 17.77 -21.93 -3.29
CA GLY A 17 16.56 -21.72 -4.09
C GLY A 17 15.38 -21.08 -3.32
N LEU A 18 15.36 -21.18 -1.99
CA LEU A 18 14.26 -20.63 -1.17
C LEU A 18 14.44 -19.17 -0.74
N ALA A 19 15.63 -18.60 -0.93
CA ALA A 19 15.90 -17.20 -0.59
C ALA A 19 15.61 -16.21 -1.73
N ALA A 20 15.22 -16.71 -2.90
CA ALA A 20 14.64 -15.89 -3.96
C ALA A 20 13.14 -15.70 -3.67
N SER A 21 12.82 -15.00 -2.58
CA SER A 21 11.51 -14.36 -2.50
C SER A 21 11.41 -13.49 -3.76
N PRO A 22 10.45 -13.73 -4.67
CA PRO A 22 10.17 -12.73 -5.67
C PRO A 22 9.90 -11.45 -4.89
N ALA A 23 10.54 -10.35 -5.25
CA ALA A 23 10.10 -9.04 -4.80
C ALA A 23 8.64 -8.95 -5.26
N SER A 24 7.73 -9.32 -4.36
CA SER A 24 6.32 -9.51 -4.67
C SER A 24 5.85 -8.13 -5.08
N ALA A 25 5.64 -7.94 -6.38
CA ALA A 25 5.05 -6.73 -6.88
C ALA A 25 3.70 -6.64 -6.17
N SER A 26 3.57 -5.72 -5.22
CA SER A 26 2.36 -5.54 -4.40
C SER A 26 1.15 -5.62 -5.32
N ASN A 27 0.13 -6.39 -4.95
CA ASN A 27 -1.10 -6.39 -5.76
C ASN A 27 -1.81 -5.04 -5.56
N CYS A 28 -2.64 -4.60 -6.50
CA CYS A 28 -3.21 -3.25 -6.37
C CYS A 28 -4.07 -3.11 -5.10
N ALA A 29 -4.70 -4.19 -4.64
CA ALA A 29 -5.45 -4.19 -3.38
C ALA A 29 -4.59 -3.85 -2.16
N GLU A 30 -3.35 -4.38 -2.08
CA GLU A 30 -2.38 -4.03 -1.04
C GLU A 30 -1.97 -2.57 -1.12
N ASP A 31 -1.71 -2.04 -2.32
CA ASP A 31 -1.36 -0.62 -2.50
C ASP A 31 -2.52 0.30 -2.10
N ILE A 32 -3.76 -0.05 -2.46
CA ILE A 32 -4.98 0.67 -2.02
C ILE A 32 -5.07 0.67 -0.50
N ALA A 33 -4.91 -0.48 0.15
CA ALA A 33 -4.99 -0.60 1.60
C ALA A 33 -3.88 0.20 2.30
N ALA A 34 -2.68 0.21 1.75
CA ALA A 34 -1.55 0.98 2.27
C ALA A 34 -1.81 2.49 2.16
N VAL A 35 -2.31 2.96 1.01
CA VAL A 35 -2.72 4.36 0.81
C VAL A 35 -3.84 4.73 1.77
N ASP A 36 -4.85 3.90 1.97
CA ASP A 36 -5.94 4.18 2.91
C ASP A 36 -5.47 4.27 4.37
N LYS A 37 -4.58 3.36 4.77
CA LYS A 37 -3.98 3.39 6.10
C LYS A 37 -3.18 4.68 6.32
N ALA A 38 -2.35 5.05 5.34
CA ALA A 38 -1.51 6.26 5.41
C ALA A 38 -2.35 7.54 5.32
N LEU A 39 -3.44 7.54 4.55
CA LEU A 39 -4.38 8.65 4.47
C LEU A 39 -5.10 8.85 5.82
N ARG A 40 -5.56 7.77 6.44
CA ARG A 40 -6.19 7.80 7.77
C ARG A 40 -5.25 8.32 8.85
N SER A 41 -3.95 8.01 8.76
CA SER A 41 -2.98 8.48 9.75
C SER A 41 -2.70 9.99 9.68
N GLN A 42 -3.09 10.67 8.60
CA GLN A 42 -2.98 12.14 8.50
C GLN A 42 -3.99 12.88 9.38
N TYR A 43 -5.04 12.19 9.84
CA TYR A 43 -6.07 12.74 10.71
C TYR A 43 -5.77 12.45 12.18
N GLY A 44 -6.19 13.37 13.06
CA GLY A 44 -5.99 13.26 14.51
C GLY A 44 -6.81 12.15 15.19
N GLU A 45 -6.47 11.89 16.45
CA GLU A 45 -7.08 10.86 17.30
C GLU A 45 -8.54 11.14 17.72
N ASP A 46 -9.17 12.22 17.24
CA ASP A 46 -10.59 12.48 17.54
C ASP A 46 -11.49 11.54 16.70
N ARG A 47 -11.37 10.26 17.03
CA ARG A 47 -12.01 9.08 16.46
C ARG A 47 -13.47 9.03 16.90
N LYS A 48 -14.25 10.03 16.53
CA LYS A 48 -15.70 9.92 16.69
C LYS A 48 -16.21 8.80 15.79
N TRP A 49 -17.13 8.01 16.33
CA TRP A 49 -17.82 6.85 15.75
C TRP A 49 -18.29 7.00 14.28
N TRP A 50 -18.40 8.23 13.79
CA TRP A 50 -18.63 8.58 12.38
C TRP A 50 -17.53 8.09 11.41
N GLN A 51 -16.31 7.78 11.88
CA GLN A 51 -15.24 7.18 11.06
C GLN A 51 -15.55 5.77 10.54
N ILE A 52 -16.54 5.09 11.13
CA ILE A 52 -17.06 3.80 10.63
C ILE A 52 -17.90 4.02 9.36
N ILE A 53 -18.46 5.22 9.19
CA ILE A 53 -19.52 5.50 8.22
C ILE A 53 -19.04 6.42 7.08
N ALA A 54 -18.06 7.31 7.32
CA ALA A 54 -17.67 8.33 6.34
C ALA A 54 -16.16 8.45 6.11
N CYS A 55 -15.79 8.73 4.86
CA CYS A 55 -14.44 9.09 4.46
C CYS A 55 -14.06 10.42 5.13
N PRO A 56 -13.03 10.48 6.00
CA PRO A 56 -12.68 11.67 6.79
C PRO A 56 -12.42 12.94 5.94
N VAL A 57 -12.07 12.74 4.68
CA VAL A 57 -11.87 13.77 3.65
C VAL A 57 -13.11 14.64 3.43
N VAL A 58 -14.31 14.09 3.60
CA VAL A 58 -15.59 14.76 3.30
C VAL A 58 -16.14 15.53 4.50
N MET A 59 -15.62 15.28 5.71
CA MET A 59 -16.19 15.76 6.98
C MET A 59 -15.43 16.92 7.61
N ASP A 60 -14.64 17.68 6.83
CA ASP A 60 -13.75 18.74 7.34
C ASP A 60 -12.87 18.27 8.51
N GLY A 61 -12.43 17.01 8.47
CA GLY A 61 -11.61 16.42 9.51
C GLY A 61 -10.30 17.19 9.66
N GLN A 62 -10.00 17.64 10.88
CA GLN A 62 -8.75 18.34 11.14
C GLN A 62 -7.57 17.40 10.96
N LEU A 63 -6.62 17.83 10.13
CA LEU A 63 -5.34 17.15 9.96
C LEU A 63 -4.53 17.27 11.25
N ARG A 64 -3.68 16.28 11.50
CA ARG A 64 -2.72 16.38 12.60
C ARG A 64 -1.76 17.53 12.35
N LYS A 65 -1.21 18.07 13.45
CA LYS A 65 -0.19 19.13 13.39
C LYS A 65 1.09 18.68 12.66
N ASP A 66 1.34 17.37 12.63
CA ASP A 66 2.48 16.73 11.98
C ASP A 66 2.10 15.99 10.67
N ALA A 67 0.92 16.27 10.10
CA ALA A 67 0.51 15.67 8.83
C ALA A 67 1.51 16.02 7.71
N VAL A 68 1.84 15.02 6.88
CA VAL A 68 2.80 15.19 5.78
C VAL A 68 2.19 15.83 4.53
N VAL A 69 0.86 15.93 4.51
CA VAL A 69 0.06 16.48 3.39
C VAL A 69 -0.93 17.51 3.91
N ASN A 70 -1.33 18.45 3.04
CA ASN A 70 -2.36 19.45 3.31
C ASN A 70 -3.74 19.01 2.78
N VAL A 71 -4.79 19.79 3.06
CA VAL A 71 -6.18 19.46 2.68
C VAL A 71 -6.37 19.35 1.16
N GLU A 72 -5.67 20.15 0.37
CA GLU A 72 -5.76 20.08 -1.10
C GLU A 72 -5.15 18.78 -1.65
N GLN A 73 -3.98 18.41 -1.13
CA GLN A 73 -3.32 17.15 -1.44
C GLN A 73 -4.17 15.94 -1.03
N ILE A 74 -4.86 16.02 0.11
CA ILE A 74 -5.81 15.00 0.56
C ILE A 74 -6.97 14.81 -0.43
N LYS A 75 -7.53 15.90 -0.96
CA LYS A 75 -8.58 15.83 -2.01
C LYS A 75 -8.05 15.16 -3.26
N GLU A 76 -6.84 15.52 -3.67
CA GLU A 76 -6.19 14.92 -4.83
C GLU A 76 -5.87 13.43 -4.63
N ILE A 77 -5.33 13.06 -3.47
CA ILE A 77 -5.10 11.65 -3.10
C ILE A 77 -6.40 10.87 -3.17
N SER A 78 -7.49 11.43 -2.64
CA SER A 78 -8.80 10.77 -2.62
C SER A 78 -9.36 10.58 -4.03
N TYR A 79 -9.17 11.55 -4.91
CA TYR A 79 -9.56 11.45 -6.32
C TYR A 79 -8.86 10.27 -7.02
N PHE A 80 -7.53 10.20 -6.94
CA PHE A 80 -6.76 9.13 -7.56
C PHE A 80 -7.02 7.77 -6.93
N ARG A 81 -7.16 7.70 -5.60
CA ARG A 81 -7.53 6.48 -4.89
C ARG A 81 -8.89 5.95 -5.34
N ASN A 82 -9.88 6.82 -5.54
CA ASN A 82 -11.19 6.40 -6.04
C ASN A 82 -11.11 5.84 -7.47
N ILE A 83 -10.28 6.43 -8.34
CA ILE A 83 -10.00 5.86 -9.66
C ILE A 83 -9.37 4.48 -9.51
N ALA A 84 -8.36 4.32 -8.65
CA ALA A 84 -7.72 3.03 -8.41
C ALA A 84 -8.72 1.96 -7.95
N TYR A 85 -9.63 2.29 -7.03
CA TYR A 85 -10.72 1.41 -6.63
C TYR A 85 -11.59 0.96 -7.80
N MET A 86 -11.98 1.89 -8.68
CA MET A 86 -12.80 1.58 -9.86
C MET A 86 -12.05 0.69 -10.87
N GLN A 87 -10.75 0.91 -11.05
CA GLN A 87 -9.94 0.10 -11.97
C GLN A 87 -9.66 -1.30 -11.41
N HIS A 88 -9.41 -1.40 -10.10
CA HIS A 88 -9.29 -2.69 -9.43
C HIS A 88 -10.57 -3.52 -9.54
N ALA A 89 -11.74 -2.90 -9.31
CA ALA A 89 -13.04 -3.56 -9.45
C ALA A 89 -13.32 -4.05 -10.89
N ARG A 90 -12.69 -3.44 -11.90
CA ARG A 90 -12.76 -3.85 -13.31
C ARG A 90 -11.72 -4.89 -13.70
N GLY A 91 -10.80 -5.25 -12.80
CA GLY A 91 -9.69 -6.16 -13.07
C GLY A 91 -8.51 -5.53 -13.82
N ASP A 92 -8.46 -4.20 -13.97
CA ASP A 92 -7.33 -3.48 -14.58
C ASP A 92 -6.32 -3.07 -13.50
N ASP A 93 -5.56 -4.07 -13.02
CA ASP A 93 -4.56 -3.89 -11.97
C ASP A 93 -3.39 -3.00 -12.40
N LYS A 94 -3.12 -2.90 -13.71
CA LYS A 94 -2.07 -2.01 -14.23
C LYS A 94 -2.48 -0.55 -14.05
N MET A 95 -3.65 -0.18 -14.58
CA MET A 95 -4.16 1.18 -14.45
C MET A 95 -4.42 1.56 -12.99
N CYS A 96 -4.83 0.59 -12.19
CA CYS A 96 -4.98 0.75 -10.75
C CYS A 96 -3.65 1.17 -10.09
N LYS A 97 -2.55 0.45 -10.35
CA LYS A 97 -1.21 0.79 -9.82
C LYS A 97 -0.72 2.14 -10.32
N GLU A 98 -0.90 2.44 -11.61
CA GLU A 98 -0.54 3.72 -12.21
C GLU A 98 -1.26 4.89 -11.52
N SER A 99 -2.54 4.71 -11.19
CA SER A 99 -3.35 5.69 -10.47
C SER A 99 -2.83 5.95 -9.05
N LEU A 100 -2.19 4.96 -8.41
CA LEU A 100 -1.70 5.07 -7.03
C LEU A 100 -0.28 5.65 -6.91
N VAL A 101 0.47 5.81 -8.00
CA VAL A 101 1.84 6.35 -7.98
C VAL A 101 1.89 7.72 -7.28
N LYS A 102 0.98 8.62 -7.65
CA LYS A 102 0.93 9.98 -7.09
C LYS A 102 0.49 9.97 -5.61
N PRO A 103 -0.61 9.29 -5.22
CA PRO A 103 -0.96 9.07 -3.81
C PRO A 103 0.18 8.50 -2.96
N LYS A 104 0.84 7.44 -3.42
CA LYS A 104 1.94 6.78 -2.70
C LYS A 104 3.09 7.74 -2.43
N ARG A 105 3.48 8.54 -3.44
CA ARG A 105 4.53 9.56 -3.29
C ARG A 105 4.16 10.64 -2.27
N MET A 106 2.93 11.15 -2.31
CA MET A 106 2.49 12.19 -1.37
C MET A 106 2.45 11.70 0.08
N LEU A 107 1.98 10.47 0.28
CA LEU A 107 1.85 9.85 1.59
C LEU A 107 3.13 9.13 2.07
N ARG A 108 4.19 9.14 1.26
CA ARG A 108 5.47 8.44 1.54
C ARG A 108 5.28 6.93 1.78
N VAL A 109 4.41 6.32 0.98
CA VAL A 109 4.17 4.87 0.94
C VAL A 109 4.98 4.28 -0.21
N TRP A 110 5.72 3.20 0.04
CA TRP A 110 6.58 2.54 -0.94
C TRP A 110 6.00 1.18 -1.32
#